data_AF-A0A2D3WPX8-F1
#
_entry.id   AF-A0A2D3WPX8-F1
#
_cell.length_a   1.000
_cell.length_b   1.000
_cell.length_c   1.000
_cell.angle_alpha   90.00
_cell.angle_beta   90.00
_cell.angle_gamma   90.00
#
_symmetry.space_group_name_H-M   'P 1'
#
loop_
_entity.id
_entity.type
_entity.pdbx_description
1 polymer ?
#
loop_
_entity_poly.entity_id
_entity_poly.type
_entity_poly.pdbx_seq_one_letter_code
_entity_poly.pdbx_strand_id
1 'polypeptide(L)'
;MKDTTKKSQISERRKFFTNIAHNAGLGVMGGLLWAGYADKAKGSTLTLRPPGALKEEDFLSACIKCGLCAEACVNRPSNINKQTGKPRPGTLKMAKAKDDVTIGTPFFIAADIPCYMCEDIPCVPVCPTGALDIASLTNKDSELDFRLMDMGIAVVDPNSCIAFWGIQCDACYRACPLMDEAIKLEYDRNERTGKHAFLKPVIVMDVCTGCGLCEKACVTEKPAIFIQPREIALGKPGDHYVKGWDSKDEQRAVSQEVKDVTTKTERSEQGAADYLNEGVDFE
;
A
#
# COMPACT_ATOMS: atom_id res chain seq x y z
N MET A 1 -38.66 49.45 -38.28
CA MET A 1 -37.25 49.59 -37.88
C MET A 1 -36.49 48.33 -38.27
N LYS A 2 -35.53 48.41 -39.20
CA LYS A 2 -34.56 47.34 -39.46
C LYS A 2 -33.26 47.75 -38.77
N ASP A 3 -32.96 47.10 -37.66
CA ASP A 3 -31.73 47.31 -36.91
C ASP A 3 -30.55 46.78 -37.75
N THR A 4 -29.69 47.69 -38.21
CA THR A 4 -28.52 47.36 -39.02
C THR A 4 -27.31 47.28 -38.10
N THR A 5 -27.07 46.11 -37.53
CA THR A 5 -25.88 45.85 -36.71
C THR A 5 -24.64 45.87 -37.61
N LYS A 6 -23.86 46.94 -37.53
CA LYS A 6 -22.62 47.15 -38.30
C LYS A 6 -21.56 46.14 -37.84
N LYS A 7 -21.27 45.11 -38.65
CA LYS A 7 -20.17 44.16 -38.39
C LYS A 7 -18.82 44.88 -38.50
N SER A 8 -18.13 45.02 -37.38
CA SER A 8 -16.75 45.53 -37.29
C SER A 8 -15.80 44.67 -38.13
N GLN A 9 -15.14 45.26 -39.13
CA GLN A 9 -14.08 44.58 -39.91
C GLN A 9 -12.79 44.49 -39.07
N ILE A 10 -12.41 43.27 -38.70
CA ILE A 10 -11.17 42.98 -37.96
C ILE A 10 -10.01 42.89 -38.96
N SER A 11 -8.95 43.68 -38.76
CA SER A 11 -7.70 43.67 -39.54
C SER A 11 -7.01 42.30 -39.51
N GLU A 12 -6.43 41.88 -40.64
CA GLU A 12 -5.65 40.64 -40.81
C GLU A 12 -4.55 40.48 -39.74
N ARG A 13 -3.86 41.57 -39.36
CA ARG A 13 -2.86 41.56 -38.29
C ARG A 13 -3.48 41.23 -36.93
N ARG A 14 -4.67 41.76 -36.66
CA ARG A 14 -5.38 41.53 -35.39
C ARG A 14 -5.86 40.08 -35.31
N LYS A 15 -6.34 39.50 -36.41
CA LYS A 15 -6.67 38.06 -36.51
C LYS A 15 -5.45 37.18 -36.25
N PHE A 16 -4.28 37.52 -36.81
CA PHE A 16 -3.05 36.78 -36.60
C PHE A 16 -2.64 36.71 -35.12
N PHE A 17 -2.57 37.86 -34.43
CA PHE A 17 -2.24 37.89 -33.01
C PHE A 17 -3.31 37.23 -32.12
N THR A 18 -4.60 37.37 -32.45
CA THR A 18 -5.66 36.67 -31.70
C THR A 18 -5.60 35.16 -31.88
N ASN A 19 -5.25 34.67 -33.07
CA ASN A 19 -5.09 33.24 -33.33
C ASN A 19 -3.89 32.66 -32.59
N ILE A 20 -2.78 33.39 -32.53
CA ILE A 20 -1.61 33.00 -31.71
C ILE A 20 -2.00 32.91 -30.24
N ALA A 21 -2.65 33.94 -29.70
CA ALA A 21 -3.07 33.96 -28.29
C ALA A 21 -4.05 32.82 -27.98
N HIS A 22 -4.99 32.53 -28.89
CA HIS A 22 -5.95 31.43 -28.74
C HIS A 22 -5.26 30.07 -28.76
N ASN A 23 -4.37 29.83 -29.72
CA ASN A 23 -3.63 28.56 -29.84
C ASN A 23 -2.65 28.37 -28.68
N ALA A 24 -1.98 29.43 -28.23
CA ALA A 24 -1.13 29.40 -27.05
C ALA A 24 -1.95 29.08 -25.79
N GLY A 25 -3.11 29.71 -25.63
CA GLY A 25 -4.03 29.42 -24.52
C GLY A 25 -4.51 27.96 -24.52
N LEU A 26 -4.90 27.43 -25.68
CA LEU A 26 -5.26 26.01 -25.84
C LEU A 26 -4.08 25.07 -25.54
N GLY A 27 -2.87 25.43 -25.99
CA GLY A 27 -1.65 24.67 -25.71
C GLY A 27 -1.33 24.61 -24.22
N VAL A 28 -1.46 25.74 -23.50
CA VAL A 28 -1.25 25.80 -22.05
C VAL A 28 -2.31 24.99 -21.32
N MET A 29 -3.59 25.14 -21.66
CA MET A 29 -4.66 24.34 -21.03
C MET A 29 -4.48 22.85 -21.30
N GLY A 30 -4.17 22.46 -22.54
CA GLY A 30 -3.88 21.07 -22.89
C GLY A 30 -2.67 20.53 -22.13
N GLY A 31 -1.59 21.32 -22.01
CA GLY A 31 -0.40 20.95 -21.25
C GLY A 31 -0.68 20.76 -19.76
N LEU A 32 -1.46 21.65 -19.14
CA LEU A 32 -1.84 21.54 -17.73
C LEU A 32 -2.75 20.32 -17.47
N LEU A 33 -3.72 20.07 -18.36
CA LEU A 33 -4.58 18.90 -18.28
C LEU A 33 -3.79 17.60 -18.42
N TRP A 34 -2.86 17.56 -19.38
CA TRP A 34 -1.98 16.41 -19.58
C TRP A 34 -1.04 16.18 -18.40
N ALA A 35 -0.44 17.24 -17.87
CA ALA A 35 0.43 17.16 -16.70
C ALA A 35 -0.31 16.60 -15.47
N GLY A 36 -1.53 17.08 -15.19
CA GLY A 36 -2.35 16.55 -14.10
C GLY A 36 -2.77 15.09 -14.31
N TYR A 37 -3.02 14.69 -15.56
CA TYR A 37 -3.30 13.28 -15.88
C TYR A 37 -2.08 12.39 -15.71
N ALA A 38 -0.92 12.84 -16.19
CA ALA A 38 0.34 12.09 -16.11
C ALA A 38 0.80 11.87 -14.67
N ASP A 39 0.57 12.83 -13.79
CA ASP A 39 0.86 12.69 -12.36
C ASP A 39 0.00 11.58 -11.72
N LYS A 40 -1.32 11.61 -11.97
CA LYS A 40 -2.24 10.54 -11.52
C LYS A 40 -1.98 9.18 -12.17
N ALA A 41 -1.32 9.13 -13.32
CA ALA A 41 -0.99 7.87 -13.98
C ALA A 41 0.12 7.10 -13.26
N LYS A 42 0.96 7.76 -12.46
CA LYS A 42 2.08 7.14 -11.73
C LYS A 42 1.65 6.29 -10.52
N GLY A 43 0.37 6.33 -10.15
CA GLY A 43 -0.13 5.66 -8.95
C GLY A 43 0.20 6.43 -7.67
N SER A 44 -0.33 5.94 -6.55
CA SER A 44 -0.01 6.48 -5.22
C SER A 44 0.62 5.39 -4.39
N THR A 45 1.74 5.74 -3.76
CA THR A 45 2.56 4.84 -2.97
C THR A 45 1.82 4.28 -1.76
N LEU A 46 0.77 4.95 -1.28
CA LEU A 46 -0.03 4.56 -0.11
C LEU A 46 -1.26 3.71 -0.46
N THR A 47 -1.41 3.29 -1.72
CA THR A 47 -2.61 2.57 -2.17
C THR A 47 -2.54 1.09 -1.83
N LEU A 48 -3.60 0.55 -1.21
CA LEU A 48 -3.78 -0.88 -1.03
C LEU A 48 -4.49 -1.49 -2.25
N ARG A 49 -3.81 -2.44 -2.91
CA ARG A 49 -4.30 -3.14 -4.09
C ARG A 49 -5.03 -4.44 -3.73
N PRO A 50 -5.90 -4.97 -4.61
CA PRO A 50 -6.53 -6.26 -4.39
C PRO A 50 -5.53 -7.40 -4.18
N PRO A 51 -5.96 -8.54 -3.62
CA PRO A 51 -5.12 -9.73 -3.53
C PRO A 51 -4.52 -10.14 -4.87
N GLY A 52 -3.27 -10.61 -4.86
CA GLY A 52 -2.58 -11.09 -6.06
C GLY A 52 -2.20 -9.99 -7.06
N ALA A 53 -2.36 -8.71 -6.72
CA ALA A 53 -1.88 -7.65 -7.60
C ALA A 53 -0.38 -7.77 -7.86
N LEU A 54 0.02 -7.62 -9.12
CA LEU A 54 1.42 -7.44 -9.48
C LEU A 54 1.99 -6.19 -8.80
N LYS A 55 3.31 -6.04 -8.86
CA LYS A 55 3.98 -4.80 -8.44
C LYS A 55 3.35 -3.61 -9.18
N GLU A 56 3.29 -2.45 -8.52
CA GLU A 56 2.46 -1.32 -8.97
C GLU A 56 2.68 -0.96 -10.44
N GLU A 57 3.92 -0.87 -10.92
CA GLU A 57 4.22 -0.54 -12.32
C GLU A 57 3.66 -1.60 -13.30
N ASP A 58 3.92 -2.88 -13.03
CA ASP A 58 3.43 -4.00 -13.84
C ASP A 58 1.90 -4.10 -13.80
N PHE A 59 1.32 -3.90 -12.61
CA PHE A 59 -0.11 -3.88 -12.39
C PHE A 59 -0.80 -2.79 -13.22
N LEU A 60 -0.27 -1.56 -13.19
CA LEU A 60 -0.82 -0.43 -13.94
C LEU A 60 -0.73 -0.66 -15.46
N SER A 61 0.28 -1.38 -15.93
CA SER A 61 0.44 -1.72 -17.34
C SER A 61 -0.52 -2.83 -17.80
N ALA A 62 -0.77 -3.82 -16.94
CA ALA A 62 -1.62 -4.97 -17.26
C ALA A 62 -3.12 -4.72 -17.01
N CYS A 63 -3.47 -3.79 -16.12
CA CYS A 63 -4.86 -3.54 -15.75
C CYS A 63 -5.61 -2.76 -16.86
N ILE A 64 -6.54 -3.44 -17.53
CA ILE A 64 -7.44 -2.82 -18.54
C ILE A 64 -8.65 -2.10 -17.94
N LYS A 65 -8.71 -1.93 -16.61
CA LYS A 65 -9.74 -1.14 -15.92
C LYS A 65 -11.18 -1.64 -16.16
N CYS A 66 -11.35 -2.95 -16.37
CA CYS A 66 -12.64 -3.56 -16.69
C CYS A 66 -13.62 -3.61 -15.49
N GLY A 67 -13.12 -3.54 -14.25
CA GLY A 67 -13.95 -3.55 -13.04
C GLY A 67 -14.48 -4.92 -12.59
N LEU A 68 -14.19 -6.00 -13.32
CA LEU A 68 -14.68 -7.36 -13.02
C LEU A 68 -14.28 -7.83 -11.61
N CYS A 69 -13.07 -7.49 -11.15
CA CYS A 69 -12.62 -7.82 -9.79
C CYS A 69 -13.49 -7.16 -8.71
N ALA A 70 -13.90 -5.90 -8.91
CA ALA A 70 -14.75 -5.18 -7.97
C ALA A 70 -16.19 -5.73 -7.96
N GLU A 71 -16.70 -6.08 -9.14
CA GLU A 71 -18.01 -6.72 -9.28
C GLU A 71 -18.04 -8.11 -8.62
N ALA A 72 -17.04 -8.96 -8.89
CA ALA A 72 -16.92 -10.26 -8.24
C ALA A 72 -16.78 -10.14 -6.72
N CYS A 73 -16.03 -9.13 -6.25
CA CYS A 73 -15.88 -8.87 -4.83
C CYS A 73 -17.22 -8.52 -4.17
N VAL A 74 -18.06 -7.65 -4.76
CA VAL A 74 -19.34 -7.27 -4.14
C VAL A 74 -20.39 -8.40 -4.24
N ASN A 75 -20.35 -9.20 -5.31
CA ASN A 75 -21.34 -10.25 -5.56
C ASN A 75 -20.98 -11.61 -4.94
N ARG A 76 -19.86 -11.70 -4.22
CA ARG A 76 -19.46 -12.93 -3.53
C ARG A 76 -20.53 -13.40 -2.51
N PRO A 77 -20.72 -14.72 -2.33
CA PRO A 77 -21.73 -15.25 -1.39
C PRO A 77 -21.56 -14.75 0.05
N SER A 78 -20.32 -14.57 0.49
CA SER A 78 -19.99 -14.11 1.85
C SER A 78 -20.35 -12.64 2.14
N ASN A 79 -20.68 -11.85 1.10
CA ASN A 79 -21.00 -10.43 1.24
C ASN A 79 -22.44 -10.16 1.70
N ILE A 80 -23.27 -11.19 1.86
CA ILE A 80 -24.65 -11.03 2.31
C ILE A 80 -24.67 -10.91 3.84
N ASN A 81 -25.33 -9.86 4.35
CA ASN A 81 -25.55 -9.72 5.78
C ASN A 81 -26.62 -10.73 6.23
N LYS A 82 -26.23 -11.66 7.11
CA LYS A 82 -27.10 -12.72 7.65
C LYS A 82 -28.35 -12.18 8.37
N GLN A 83 -28.29 -10.98 8.93
CA GLN A 83 -29.40 -10.38 9.69
C GLN A 83 -30.40 -9.66 8.78
N THR A 84 -29.92 -8.97 7.73
CA THR A 84 -30.77 -8.14 6.87
C THR A 84 -31.08 -8.78 5.51
N GLY A 85 -30.38 -9.85 5.14
CA GLY A 85 -30.47 -10.50 3.84
C GLY A 85 -29.93 -9.66 2.67
N LYS A 86 -29.34 -8.49 2.95
CA LYS A 86 -28.84 -7.56 1.93
C LYS A 86 -27.32 -7.64 1.76
N PRO A 87 -26.78 -7.41 0.55
CA PRO A 87 -25.34 -7.31 0.34
C PRO A 87 -24.77 -6.11 1.11
N ARG A 88 -23.59 -6.29 1.71
CA ARG A 88 -22.79 -5.18 2.23
C ARG A 88 -22.12 -4.44 1.07
N PRO A 89 -21.59 -3.22 1.27
CA PRO A 89 -20.81 -2.59 0.21
C PRO A 89 -19.52 -3.40 -0.07
N GLY A 90 -19.08 -3.42 -1.32
CA GLY A 90 -17.89 -4.17 -1.73
C GLY A 90 -16.61 -3.59 -1.11
N THR A 91 -15.64 -4.47 -0.82
CA THR A 91 -14.30 -4.08 -0.36
C THR A 91 -13.58 -3.28 -1.46
N LEU A 92 -13.57 -3.81 -2.69
CA LEU A 92 -12.89 -3.19 -3.81
C LEU A 92 -13.71 -2.04 -4.40
N LYS A 93 -13.07 -0.89 -4.56
CA LYS A 93 -13.61 0.32 -5.20
C LYS A 93 -12.80 0.59 -6.46
N MET A 94 -13.47 1.08 -7.51
CA MET A 94 -12.80 1.59 -8.70
C MET A 94 -12.44 3.06 -8.50
N ALA A 95 -11.17 3.41 -8.67
CA ALA A 95 -10.66 4.76 -8.48
C ALA A 95 -11.35 5.77 -9.41
N LYS A 96 -11.86 6.84 -8.82
CA LYS A 96 -12.47 7.99 -9.47
C LYS A 96 -11.46 9.12 -9.59
N ALA A 97 -11.76 10.14 -10.40
CA ALA A 97 -10.88 11.30 -10.59
C ALA A 97 -10.54 12.08 -9.30
N LYS A 98 -11.34 11.93 -8.25
CA LYS A 98 -11.10 12.56 -6.94
C LYS A 98 -10.18 11.75 -6.03
N ASP A 99 -10.02 10.46 -6.31
CA ASP A 99 -9.23 9.58 -5.47
C ASP A 99 -7.74 9.83 -5.72
N ASP A 100 -6.92 9.58 -4.71
CA ASP A 100 -5.47 9.67 -4.84
C ASP A 100 -4.86 8.40 -5.42
N VAL A 101 -5.51 7.81 -6.43
CA VAL A 101 -5.15 6.54 -7.04
C VAL A 101 -5.35 6.66 -8.55
N THR A 102 -4.58 5.90 -9.33
CA THR A 102 -4.73 5.87 -10.79
C THR A 102 -6.17 5.60 -11.21
N ILE A 103 -6.76 6.53 -11.98
CA ILE A 103 -8.17 6.50 -12.35
C ILE A 103 -8.51 5.17 -13.06
N GLY A 104 -9.62 4.56 -12.61
CA GLY A 104 -10.16 3.31 -13.14
C GLY A 104 -9.43 2.06 -12.68
N THR A 105 -8.50 2.15 -11.72
CA THR A 105 -7.86 0.98 -11.12
C THR A 105 -8.54 0.58 -9.81
N PRO A 106 -8.60 -0.72 -9.46
CA PRO A 106 -9.19 -1.18 -8.21
C PRO A 106 -8.27 -0.91 -7.01
N PHE A 107 -8.86 -0.53 -5.88
CA PHE A 107 -8.18 -0.35 -4.60
C PHE A 107 -9.19 -0.56 -3.45
N PHE A 108 -8.71 -0.62 -2.22
CA PHE A 108 -9.59 -0.60 -1.04
C PHE A 108 -9.01 0.25 0.08
N ILE A 109 -9.87 0.61 1.03
CA ILE A 109 -9.50 1.37 2.23
C ILE A 109 -9.85 0.49 3.43
N ALA A 110 -8.82 -0.02 4.10
CA ALA A 110 -8.95 -0.98 5.21
C ALA A 110 -9.82 -0.46 6.36
N ALA A 111 -9.66 0.82 6.76
CA ALA A 111 -10.50 1.48 7.77
C ALA A 111 -12.01 1.46 7.42
N ASP A 112 -12.36 1.61 6.13
CA ASP A 112 -13.74 1.65 5.67
C ASP A 112 -14.31 0.24 5.60
N ILE A 113 -13.79 -0.56 4.66
CA ILE A 113 -14.26 -1.89 4.30
C ILE A 113 -13.01 -2.74 4.00
N PRO A 114 -12.58 -3.60 4.94
CA PRO A 114 -11.41 -4.44 4.76
C PRO A 114 -11.66 -5.60 3.80
N CYS A 115 -10.60 -6.31 3.43
CA CYS A 115 -10.70 -7.59 2.78
C CYS A 115 -11.15 -8.66 3.77
N TYR A 116 -12.19 -9.41 3.41
CA TYR A 116 -12.77 -10.46 4.25
C TYR A 116 -12.14 -11.84 4.03
N MET A 117 -11.00 -11.93 3.33
CA MET A 117 -10.22 -13.16 3.13
C MET A 117 -11.08 -14.36 2.71
N CYS A 118 -11.78 -14.24 1.59
CA CYS A 118 -12.64 -15.30 1.08
C CYS A 118 -11.81 -16.49 0.59
N GLU A 119 -12.24 -17.71 0.92
CA GLU A 119 -11.54 -18.96 0.55
C GLU A 119 -11.38 -19.12 -0.96
N ASP A 120 -12.39 -18.73 -1.73
CA ASP A 120 -12.45 -18.82 -3.19
C ASP A 120 -11.83 -17.62 -3.93
N ILE A 121 -11.39 -16.59 -3.20
CA ILE A 121 -10.76 -15.36 -3.71
C ILE A 121 -11.40 -14.87 -5.04
N PRO A 122 -12.72 -14.60 -5.10
CA PRO A 122 -13.45 -14.48 -6.36
C PRO A 122 -13.01 -13.28 -7.21
N CYS A 123 -12.33 -12.30 -6.61
CA CYS A 123 -11.82 -11.12 -7.31
C CYS A 123 -10.62 -11.39 -8.22
N VAL A 124 -9.86 -12.48 -8.02
CA VAL A 124 -8.61 -12.74 -8.75
C VAL A 124 -8.83 -13.58 -10.02
N PRO A 125 -9.53 -14.73 -9.98
CA PRO A 125 -9.73 -15.58 -11.17
C PRO A 125 -10.49 -14.88 -12.31
N VAL A 126 -11.27 -13.84 -12.00
CA VAL A 126 -12.02 -13.07 -13.01
C VAL A 126 -11.16 -12.06 -13.77
N CYS A 127 -9.88 -11.89 -13.42
CA CYS A 127 -8.98 -10.97 -14.11
C CYS A 127 -8.55 -11.53 -15.47
N PRO A 128 -8.96 -10.93 -16.61
CA PRO A 128 -8.65 -11.48 -17.93
C PRO A 128 -7.21 -11.25 -18.38
N THR A 129 -6.51 -10.27 -17.78
CA THR A 129 -5.17 -9.84 -18.21
C THR A 129 -4.04 -10.37 -17.33
N GLY A 130 -4.36 -11.04 -16.22
CA GLY A 130 -3.35 -11.46 -15.24
C GLY A 130 -2.75 -10.30 -14.43
N ALA A 131 -3.38 -9.11 -14.44
CA ALA A 131 -2.98 -8.02 -13.53
C ALA A 131 -3.13 -8.43 -12.06
N LEU A 132 -4.08 -9.33 -11.77
CA LEU A 132 -4.14 -10.09 -10.53
C LEU A 132 -3.65 -11.50 -10.82
N ASP A 133 -2.48 -11.85 -10.30
CA ASP A 133 -1.80 -13.11 -10.53
C ASP A 133 -2.38 -14.23 -9.65
N ILE A 134 -3.02 -15.19 -10.31
CA ILE A 134 -3.57 -16.40 -9.69
C ILE A 134 -2.44 -17.27 -9.14
N ALA A 135 -1.29 -17.32 -9.83
CA ALA A 135 -0.18 -18.20 -9.44
C ALA A 135 0.43 -17.78 -8.10
N SER A 136 0.52 -16.46 -7.83
CA SER A 136 0.95 -15.94 -6.52
C SER A 136 0.08 -16.38 -5.34
N LEU A 137 -1.16 -16.78 -5.59
CA LEU A 137 -2.14 -17.19 -4.57
C LEU A 137 -2.44 -18.68 -4.61
N THR A 138 -1.72 -19.46 -5.42
CA THR A 138 -1.95 -20.89 -5.58
C THR A 138 -0.92 -21.66 -4.75
N ASN A 139 -1.40 -22.56 -3.89
CA ASN A 139 -0.55 -23.40 -3.05
C ASN A 139 0.07 -24.57 -3.86
N LYS A 140 0.84 -25.43 -3.18
CA LYS A 140 1.49 -26.60 -3.81
C LYS A 140 0.51 -27.63 -4.35
N ASP A 141 -0.70 -27.67 -3.81
CA ASP A 141 -1.77 -28.60 -4.18
C ASP A 141 -2.64 -28.05 -5.33
N SER A 142 -2.24 -26.92 -5.93
CA SER A 142 -2.96 -26.24 -7.02
C SER A 142 -4.32 -25.66 -6.61
N GLU A 143 -4.47 -25.31 -5.33
CA GLU A 143 -5.67 -24.66 -4.77
C GLU A 143 -5.37 -23.21 -4.39
N LEU A 144 -6.39 -22.35 -4.44
CA LEU A 144 -6.28 -20.97 -3.97
C LEU A 144 -6.12 -20.94 -2.45
N ASP A 145 -5.10 -20.24 -1.97
CA ASP A 145 -4.83 -20.08 -0.55
C ASP A 145 -4.81 -18.59 -0.17
N PHE A 146 -5.79 -18.18 0.64
CA PHE A 146 -5.91 -16.81 1.12
C PHE A 146 -4.75 -16.37 2.01
N ARG A 147 -3.94 -17.30 2.51
CA ARG A 147 -2.77 -17.04 3.36
C ARG A 147 -1.59 -16.47 2.56
N LEU A 148 -1.60 -16.66 1.23
CA LEU A 148 -0.59 -16.15 0.31
C LEU A 148 -0.89 -14.72 -0.17
N MET A 149 -2.02 -14.15 0.22
CA MET A 149 -2.38 -12.79 -0.17
C MET A 149 -1.35 -11.78 0.33
N ASP A 150 -0.95 -10.87 -0.56
CA ASP A 150 -0.02 -9.80 -0.23
C ASP A 150 -0.59 -8.42 -0.64
N MET A 151 -1.43 -7.84 0.22
CA MET A 151 -2.04 -6.52 -0.04
C MET A 151 -1.33 -5.38 0.70
N GLY A 152 -0.58 -5.71 1.75
CA GLY A 152 0.01 -4.75 2.67
C GLY A 152 0.36 -5.39 4.00
N ILE A 153 0.60 -4.57 5.01
CA ILE A 153 1.05 -5.02 6.32
C ILE A 153 0.47 -4.16 7.44
N ALA A 154 0.13 -4.79 8.55
CA ALA A 154 -0.38 -4.08 9.71
C ALA A 154 0.77 -3.44 10.50
N VAL A 155 0.62 -2.16 10.82
CA VAL A 155 1.53 -1.40 11.68
C VAL A 155 0.75 -0.95 12.91
N VAL A 156 1.33 -1.16 14.08
CA VAL A 156 0.75 -0.75 15.37
C VAL A 156 1.44 0.51 15.85
N ASP A 157 0.67 1.50 16.28
CA ASP A 157 1.12 2.65 17.05
C ASP A 157 1.02 2.33 18.56
N PRO A 158 2.15 2.08 19.26
CA PRO A 158 2.15 1.78 20.68
C PRO A 158 1.64 2.93 21.55
N ASN A 159 1.74 4.18 21.07
CA ASN A 159 1.35 5.35 21.86
C ASN A 159 -0.17 5.51 21.93
N SER A 160 -0.89 5.17 20.87
CA SER A 160 -2.35 5.27 20.80
C SER A 160 -3.06 3.97 21.16
N CYS A 161 -2.35 2.83 21.16
CA CYS A 161 -2.95 1.54 21.43
C CYS A 161 -3.25 1.35 22.92
N ILE A 162 -4.52 1.26 23.27
CA ILE A 162 -4.97 1.07 24.66
C ILE A 162 -4.45 -0.22 25.32
N ALA A 163 -4.08 -1.23 24.52
CA ALA A 163 -3.47 -2.45 25.02
C ALA A 163 -2.07 -2.19 25.61
N PHE A 164 -1.31 -1.24 25.05
CA PHE A 164 -0.03 -0.78 25.60
C PHE A 164 -0.22 0.07 26.86
N TRP A 165 -1.41 0.62 27.09
CA TRP A 165 -1.74 1.35 28.31
C TRP A 165 -2.17 0.42 29.47
N GLY A 166 -2.27 -0.89 29.20
CA GLY A 166 -2.64 -1.91 30.18
C GLY A 166 -4.14 -2.17 30.27
N ILE A 167 -4.93 -1.68 29.31
CA ILE A 167 -6.33 -2.07 29.14
C ILE A 167 -6.36 -3.42 28.42
N GLN A 168 -7.20 -4.35 28.88
CA GLN A 168 -7.34 -5.69 28.28
C GLN A 168 -8.11 -5.62 26.95
N CYS A 169 -7.47 -5.11 25.91
CA CYS A 169 -8.00 -5.06 24.56
C CYS A 169 -7.26 -6.05 23.68
N ASP A 170 -8.01 -6.96 23.07
CA ASP A 170 -7.55 -8.00 22.14
C ASP A 170 -8.40 -8.00 20.85
N ALA A 171 -9.07 -6.88 20.55
CA ALA A 171 -10.02 -6.76 19.45
C ALA A 171 -9.38 -7.03 18.09
N CYS A 172 -8.20 -6.45 17.83
CA CYS A 172 -7.46 -6.66 16.59
C CYS A 172 -6.97 -8.11 16.44
N TYR A 173 -6.55 -8.73 17.54
CA TYR A 173 -6.09 -10.12 17.60
C TYR A 173 -7.23 -11.09 17.27
N ARG A 174 -8.39 -10.96 17.92
CA ARG A 174 -9.58 -11.78 17.65
C ARG A 174 -10.21 -11.55 16.28
N ALA A 175 -10.02 -10.37 15.69
CA ALA A 175 -10.50 -10.06 14.34
C ALA A 175 -9.62 -10.65 13.24
N CYS A 176 -8.39 -11.07 13.54
CA CYS A 176 -7.47 -11.62 12.56
C CYS A 176 -7.86 -13.06 12.20
N PRO A 177 -8.07 -13.39 10.91
CA PRO A 177 -8.28 -14.79 10.49
C PRO A 177 -7.04 -15.67 10.68
N LEU A 178 -5.86 -15.06 10.77
CA LEU A 178 -4.56 -15.70 11.00
C LEU A 178 -4.09 -15.43 12.44
N MET A 179 -4.99 -15.58 13.41
CA MET A 179 -4.71 -15.43 14.83
C MET A 179 -3.57 -16.38 15.25
N ASP A 180 -2.69 -15.92 16.16
CA ASP A 180 -1.44 -16.60 16.58
C ASP A 180 -0.37 -16.76 15.49
N GLU A 181 -0.68 -16.45 14.23
CA GLU A 181 0.25 -16.55 13.11
C GLU A 181 0.69 -15.18 12.61
N ALA A 182 -0.26 -14.35 12.16
CA ALA A 182 -0.02 -12.99 11.68
C ALA A 182 -0.03 -11.94 12.81
N ILE A 183 -0.82 -12.17 13.85
CA ILE A 183 -0.89 -11.31 15.04
C ILE A 183 -0.74 -12.19 16.28
N LYS A 184 0.28 -11.90 17.08
CA LYS A 184 0.55 -12.57 18.36
C LYS A 184 0.34 -11.59 19.51
N LEU A 185 0.06 -12.11 20.70
CA LEU A 185 0.02 -11.31 21.92
C LEU A 185 1.28 -11.54 22.72
N GLU A 186 2.02 -10.46 22.98
CA GLU A 186 3.11 -10.45 23.94
C GLU A 186 2.58 -10.02 25.30
N TYR A 187 2.77 -10.90 26.28
CA TYR A 187 2.31 -10.70 27.64
C TYR A 187 3.44 -10.09 28.46
N ASP A 188 3.18 -8.90 29.00
CA ASP A 188 4.17 -8.20 29.83
C ASP A 188 3.54 -7.76 31.15
N ARG A 189 4.32 -7.74 32.23
CA ARG A 189 3.77 -7.44 33.56
C ARG A 189 3.54 -5.95 33.71
N ASN A 190 2.34 -5.55 34.13
CA ASN A 190 2.09 -4.16 34.47
C ASN A 190 2.69 -3.83 35.85
N GLU A 191 3.87 -3.20 35.85
CA GLU A 191 4.57 -2.82 37.08
C GLU A 191 3.75 -1.87 37.96
N ARG A 192 2.98 -0.95 37.34
CA ARG A 192 2.16 0.03 38.06
C ARG A 192 1.02 -0.60 38.86
N THR A 193 0.36 -1.62 38.31
CA THR A 193 -0.80 -2.25 38.98
C THR A 193 -0.48 -3.58 39.65
N GLY A 194 0.66 -4.20 39.31
CA GLY A 194 1.15 -5.46 39.88
C GLY A 194 0.30 -6.71 39.62
N LYS A 195 -0.91 -6.56 39.05
CA LYS A 195 -1.93 -7.62 38.90
C LYS A 195 -2.36 -7.89 37.45
N HIS A 196 -2.30 -6.89 36.56
CA HIS A 196 -2.72 -7.06 35.17
C HIS A 196 -1.51 -7.25 34.25
N ALA A 197 -1.67 -8.02 33.17
CA ALA A 197 -0.70 -8.12 32.09
C ALA A 197 -1.08 -7.16 30.96
N PHE A 198 -0.09 -6.54 30.32
CA PHE A 198 -0.25 -5.92 29.01
C PHE A 198 -0.47 -7.03 27.97
N LEU A 199 -1.37 -6.78 27.02
CA LEU A 199 -1.67 -7.68 25.90
C LEU A 199 -1.17 -7.01 24.61
N LYS A 200 0.14 -6.87 24.46
CA LYS A 200 0.72 -6.09 23.36
C LYS A 200 0.58 -6.87 22.05
N PRO A 201 -0.16 -6.37 21.04
CA PRO A 201 -0.23 -7.03 19.75
C PRO A 201 1.09 -6.88 18.99
N VAL A 202 1.68 -8.00 18.58
CA VAL A 202 2.89 -8.08 17.77
C VAL A 202 2.53 -8.66 16.41
N ILE A 203 2.80 -7.90 15.35
CA ILE A 203 2.53 -8.32 13.98
C ILE A 203 3.71 -9.12 13.45
N VAL A 204 3.44 -10.33 12.96
CA VAL A 204 4.43 -11.14 12.26
C VAL A 204 4.42 -10.75 10.80
N MET A 205 5.41 -9.95 10.41
CA MET A 205 5.45 -9.27 9.13
C MET A 205 5.48 -10.19 7.92
N ASP A 206 6.01 -11.41 8.05
CA ASP A 206 6.09 -12.39 6.96
C ASP A 206 4.75 -13.09 6.67
N VAL A 207 3.85 -13.12 7.65
CA VAL A 207 2.55 -13.83 7.57
C VAL A 207 1.38 -12.87 7.37
N CYS A 208 1.53 -11.61 7.79
CA CYS A 208 0.49 -10.61 7.64
C CYS A 208 0.19 -10.35 6.15
N THR A 209 -1.08 -10.55 5.76
CA THR A 209 -1.55 -10.38 4.38
C THR A 209 -2.02 -8.96 4.05
N GLY A 210 -2.17 -8.11 5.06
CA GLY A 210 -2.68 -6.74 4.89
C GLY A 210 -4.18 -6.63 4.67
N CYS A 211 -4.98 -7.60 5.13
CA CYS A 211 -6.43 -7.59 4.88
C CYS A 211 -7.21 -6.43 5.51
N GLY A 212 -6.71 -5.83 6.59
CA GLY A 212 -7.32 -4.68 7.25
C GLY A 212 -8.44 -5.00 8.26
N LEU A 213 -8.75 -6.27 8.51
CA LEU A 213 -9.75 -6.64 9.52
C LEU A 213 -9.38 -6.12 10.92
N CYS A 214 -8.09 -6.11 11.24
CA CYS A 214 -7.58 -5.61 12.51
C CYS A 214 -7.73 -4.09 12.65
N GLU A 215 -7.54 -3.32 11.57
CA GLU A 215 -7.75 -1.87 11.52
C GLU A 215 -9.23 -1.54 11.73
N LYS A 216 -10.12 -2.28 11.05
CA LYS A 216 -11.58 -2.11 11.21
C LYS A 216 -12.08 -2.45 12.62
N ALA A 217 -11.45 -3.43 13.27
CA ALA A 217 -11.81 -3.88 14.61
C ALA A 217 -11.27 -2.99 15.73
N CYS A 218 -10.38 -2.05 15.41
CA CYS A 218 -9.80 -1.16 16.39
C CYS A 218 -10.88 -0.26 17.02
N VAL A 219 -10.92 -0.20 18.35
CA VAL A 219 -11.94 0.54 19.11
C VAL A 219 -11.57 2.00 19.37
N THR A 220 -10.38 2.43 18.98
CA THR A 220 -9.91 3.80 19.15
C THR A 220 -10.54 4.72 18.10
N GLU A 221 -10.65 6.02 18.40
CA GLU A 221 -11.24 7.02 17.49
C GLU A 221 -10.55 7.04 16.12
N LYS A 222 -9.21 7.10 16.15
CA LYS A 222 -8.35 6.80 15.00
C LYS A 222 -7.71 5.44 15.26
N PRO A 223 -7.77 4.47 14.33
CA PRO A 223 -7.20 3.14 14.56
C PRO A 223 -5.72 3.21 14.96
N ALA A 224 -5.39 2.63 16.12
CA ALA A 224 -4.01 2.49 16.57
C ALA A 224 -3.26 1.36 15.85
N ILE A 225 -3.96 0.60 15.01
CA ILE A 225 -3.39 -0.38 14.08
C ILE A 225 -3.95 -0.09 12.71
N PHE A 226 -3.09 0.06 11.71
CA PHE A 226 -3.47 0.45 10.36
C PHE A 226 -2.63 -0.30 9.32
N ILE A 227 -3.19 -0.52 8.14
CA ILE A 227 -2.51 -1.22 7.06
C ILE A 227 -1.72 -0.22 6.20
N GLN A 228 -0.49 -0.59 5.86
CA GLN A 228 0.32 0.12 4.88
C GLN A 228 0.88 -0.82 3.81
N PRO A 229 1.19 -0.31 2.60
CA PRO A 229 1.96 -1.05 1.62
C PRO A 229 3.31 -1.50 2.20
N ARG A 230 3.73 -2.72 1.88
CA ARG A 230 4.95 -3.32 2.43
C ARG A 230 6.20 -2.51 2.10
N GLU A 231 6.25 -1.93 0.91
CA GLU A 231 7.37 -1.10 0.46
C GLU A 231 7.56 0.17 1.32
N ILE A 232 6.49 0.65 1.96
CA ILE A 232 6.53 1.82 2.86
C ILE A 232 6.83 1.40 4.29
N ALA A 233 6.21 0.31 4.75
CA ALA A 233 6.27 -0.10 6.14
C ALA A 233 7.55 -0.88 6.49
N LEU A 234 8.11 -1.65 5.55
CA LEU A 234 9.28 -2.49 5.79
C LEU A 234 10.57 -1.79 5.37
N GLY A 235 11.57 -1.85 6.25
CA GLY A 235 12.93 -1.41 5.93
C GLY A 235 13.66 -2.40 5.02
N LYS A 236 14.68 -1.90 4.31
CA LYS A 236 15.63 -2.72 3.56
C LYS A 236 17.01 -2.62 4.23
N PRO A 237 17.61 -3.72 4.70
CA PRO A 237 18.90 -3.69 5.39
C PRO A 237 20.07 -3.33 4.46
N GLY A 238 19.85 -3.29 3.15
CA GLY A 238 20.90 -3.09 2.14
C GLY A 238 21.67 -4.37 1.84
N ASP A 239 22.62 -4.24 0.94
CA ASP A 239 23.35 -5.34 0.34
C ASP A 239 24.51 -5.85 1.22
N HIS A 240 25.00 -5.00 2.12
CA HIS A 240 26.13 -5.32 3.00
C HIS A 240 25.76 -6.12 4.26
N TYR A 241 24.47 -6.10 4.64
CA TYR A 241 23.99 -6.79 5.83
C TYR A 241 23.21 -8.03 5.42
N VAL A 242 23.94 -9.14 5.34
CA VAL A 242 23.42 -10.45 4.95
C VAL A 242 23.34 -11.35 6.18
N LYS A 243 22.18 -11.96 6.40
CA LYS A 243 21.96 -12.96 7.44
C LYS A 243 22.58 -14.28 7.00
N GLY A 244 23.81 -14.57 7.43
CA GLY A 244 24.51 -15.81 7.08
C GLY A 244 23.83 -17.11 7.55
N TRP A 245 22.80 -17.03 8.40
CA TRP A 245 22.00 -18.18 8.82
C TRP A 245 20.70 -18.38 8.02
N ASP A 246 20.33 -17.43 7.15
CA ASP A 246 19.19 -17.55 6.25
C ASP A 246 19.71 -17.83 4.83
N SER A 247 19.50 -19.06 4.35
CA SER A 247 20.02 -19.50 3.06
C SER A 247 19.40 -18.78 1.86
N LYS A 248 18.22 -18.14 2.00
CA LYS A 248 17.69 -17.24 0.95
C LYS A 248 18.41 -15.90 0.95
N ASP A 249 18.72 -15.40 2.14
CA ASP A 249 19.40 -14.12 2.30
C ASP A 249 20.87 -14.21 1.90
N GLU A 250 21.52 -15.32 2.24
CA GLU A 250 22.92 -15.63 1.92
C GLU A 250 23.20 -15.62 0.41
N GLN A 251 22.22 -16.00 -0.42
CA GLN A 251 22.33 -15.92 -1.89
C GLN A 251 22.58 -14.48 -2.38
N ARG A 252 22.18 -13.46 -1.62
CA ARG A 252 22.47 -12.05 -1.95
C ARG A 252 23.96 -11.71 -1.87
N ALA A 253 24.71 -12.39 -1.00
CA ALA A 253 26.16 -12.22 -0.92
C ALA A 253 26.87 -12.88 -2.11
N VAL A 254 26.34 -14.01 -2.61
CA VAL A 254 26.92 -14.75 -3.74
C VAL A 254 26.71 -14.03 -5.07
N SER A 255 25.58 -13.32 -5.22
CA SER A 255 25.25 -12.59 -6.45
C SER A 255 25.89 -11.20 -6.55
N GLN A 256 26.59 -10.74 -5.52
CA GLN A 256 27.28 -9.46 -5.55
C GLN A 256 28.62 -9.56 -6.25
N GLU A 257 28.80 -8.78 -7.31
CA GLU A 257 30.13 -8.38 -7.76
C GLU A 257 30.75 -7.52 -6.65
N VAL A 258 31.58 -8.14 -5.80
CA VAL A 258 32.38 -7.44 -4.80
C VAL A 258 33.37 -6.54 -5.53
N LYS A 259 32.96 -5.31 -5.81
CA LYS A 259 33.92 -4.24 -6.11
C LYS A 259 34.62 -3.96 -4.80
N ASP A 260 35.93 -4.18 -4.77
CA ASP A 260 36.77 -3.83 -3.63
C ASP A 260 36.82 -2.31 -3.50
N VAL A 261 35.82 -1.73 -2.83
CA VAL A 261 35.73 -0.29 -2.58
C VAL A 261 36.55 -0.02 -1.32
N THR A 262 37.86 0.06 -1.47
CA THR A 262 38.72 0.58 -0.41
C THR A 262 38.52 2.10 -0.31
N THR A 263 37.60 2.54 0.53
CA THR A 263 37.38 3.97 0.79
C THR A 263 38.53 4.50 1.64
N LYS A 264 39.55 5.12 1.03
CA LYS A 264 40.60 5.84 1.75
C LYS A 264 40.07 7.21 2.17
N THR A 265 39.93 7.42 3.47
CA THR A 265 39.63 8.73 4.08
C THR A 265 40.82 9.17 4.93
N GLU A 266 40.86 10.43 5.38
CA GLU A 266 41.89 10.91 6.34
C GLU A 266 41.91 10.04 7.61
N ARG A 267 40.75 9.52 8.03
CA ARG A 267 40.61 8.56 9.15
C ARG A 267 41.25 7.19 8.86
N SER A 268 41.44 6.84 7.61
CA SER A 268 42.10 5.60 7.17
C SER A 268 43.63 5.70 7.16
N GLU A 269 44.19 6.89 7.44
CA GLU A 269 45.63 7.11 7.57
C GLU A 269 46.17 6.71 8.96
N GLN A 270 45.30 6.69 9.97
CA GLN A 270 45.64 6.25 11.32
C GLN A 270 45.50 4.74 11.48
N GLY A 271 46.20 4.17 12.46
CA GLY A 271 46.01 2.77 12.85
C GLY A 271 44.58 2.54 13.34
N ALA A 272 44.01 1.36 13.05
CA ALA A 272 42.62 1.04 13.44
C ALA A 272 42.37 1.20 14.96
N ALA A 273 43.39 0.96 15.78
CA ALA A 273 43.33 1.16 17.23
C ALA A 273 43.27 2.64 17.63
N ASP A 274 43.96 3.53 16.92
CA ASP A 274 44.00 4.96 17.24
C ASP A 274 42.68 5.63 16.82
N TYR A 275 42.20 5.30 15.62
CA TYR A 275 40.91 5.76 15.08
C TYR A 275 39.70 5.39 15.96
N LEU A 276 39.66 4.18 16.52
CA LEU A 276 38.54 3.72 17.36
C LEU A 276 38.53 4.35 18.75
N ASN A 277 39.67 4.90 19.17
CA ASN A 277 39.86 5.52 20.49
C ASN A 277 39.86 7.05 20.43
N GLU A 278 39.87 7.65 19.24
CA GLU A 278 39.54 9.08 19.09
C GLU A 278 38.06 9.28 19.44
N GLY A 279 37.83 10.04 20.51
CA GLY A 279 36.49 10.47 20.90
C GLY A 279 35.84 11.26 19.75
N VAL A 280 34.54 11.09 19.57
CA VAL A 280 33.79 11.84 18.56
C VAL A 280 33.45 13.20 19.17
N ASP A 281 34.19 14.24 18.80
CA ASP A 281 33.85 15.61 19.12
C ASP A 281 32.77 16.11 18.16
N PHE A 282 31.63 16.51 18.72
CA PHE A 282 30.52 17.13 17.98
C PHE A 282 30.59 18.65 18.22
N GLU A 283 31.39 19.35 17.41
CA GLU A 283 31.31 20.82 17.30
C GLU A 283 30.06 21.27 16.54
#